data_AF-A0A963EP35-F1
#
_entry.id   AF-A0A963EP35-F1
#
_cell.length_a   1.000
_cell.length_b   1.000
_cell.length_c   1.000
_cell.angle_alpha   90.00
_cell.angle_beta   90.00
_cell.angle_gamma   90.00
#
_symmetry.space_group_name_H-M   'P 1'
#
loop_
_entity.id
_entity.type
_entity.pdbx_description
1 polymer ?
#
loop_
_entity_poly.entity_id
_entity_poly.type
_entity_poly.pdbx_seq_one_letter_code
_entity_poly.pdbx_strand_id
1 'polypeptide(L)'
;CLADIAFTGPFFRHFSQDPVPAEIMKQRAPAVFEWVARLWNDRAGSGDDALLQDLPEDWSPWLRDIGTVYLPYLCENALAHQQGQRRFSPTAGGVRYPRARTSAYRVWCLEQLQSHCNTLPEDALARVRDILQAHGAWEPLWRMQTLDSGVNRGLTPPFGCSHKML
;
A
#
# COMPACT_ATOMS: atom_id res chain seq x y z
N CYS A 1 10.40 13.23 3.08
CA CYS A 1 9.00 13.41 2.61
C CYS A 1 8.08 12.36 3.26
N LEU A 2 6.75 12.47 3.13
CA LEU A 2 5.79 11.50 3.71
C LEU A 2 6.02 10.05 3.21
N ALA A 3 6.35 9.90 1.92
CA ALA A 3 6.66 8.59 1.34
C ALA A 3 7.91 7.97 1.96
N ASP A 4 8.95 8.77 2.25
CA ASP A 4 10.15 8.27 2.91
C ASP A 4 9.82 7.65 4.28
N ILE A 5 8.97 8.33 5.05
CA ILE A 5 8.51 7.86 6.37
C ILE A 5 7.66 6.59 6.21
N ALA A 6 6.80 6.51 5.19
CA ALA A 6 6.02 5.30 4.94
C ALA A 6 6.91 4.10 4.58
N PHE A 7 7.94 4.31 3.74
CA PHE A 7 8.85 3.25 3.32
C PHE A 7 9.91 2.88 4.36
N THR A 8 10.28 3.78 5.27
CA THR A 8 11.33 3.48 6.26
C THR A 8 10.98 2.29 7.16
N GLY A 9 9.71 2.16 7.56
CA GLY A 9 9.26 1.05 8.41
C GLY A 9 9.66 -0.34 7.88
N PRO A 10 9.17 -0.76 6.71
CA PRO A 10 9.54 -2.05 6.13
C PRO A 10 11.01 -2.13 5.72
N PHE A 11 11.59 -1.06 5.14
CA PHE A 11 12.99 -1.10 4.70
C PHE A 11 13.96 -1.23 5.87
N PHE A 12 13.73 -0.51 6.95
CA PHE A 12 14.50 -0.65 8.16
C PHE A 12 14.33 -2.05 8.75
N ARG A 13 13.10 -2.44 9.09
CA ARG A 13 12.87 -3.67 9.86
C ARG A 13 13.14 -4.96 9.09
N HIS A 14 12.80 -5.03 7.80
CA HIS A 14 12.83 -6.27 7.03
C HIS A 14 13.99 -6.34 6.04
N PHE A 15 14.48 -5.21 5.53
CA PHE A 15 15.54 -5.22 4.52
C PHE A 15 16.91 -4.84 5.07
N SER A 16 17.01 -3.93 6.05
CA SER A 16 18.31 -3.51 6.59
C SER A 16 18.81 -4.35 7.77
N GLN A 17 17.88 -4.95 8.55
CA GLN A 17 18.21 -5.68 9.79
C GLN A 17 18.31 -7.19 9.59
N ASP A 18 17.57 -7.77 8.64
CA ASP A 18 17.66 -9.21 8.36
C ASP A 18 18.91 -9.49 7.49
N PRO A 19 19.81 -10.43 7.87
CA PRO A 19 21.14 -10.55 7.26
C PRO A 19 21.15 -10.76 5.73
N VAL A 20 20.25 -11.62 5.24
CA VAL A 20 20.17 -11.97 3.81
C VAL A 20 19.71 -10.79 2.95
N PRO A 21 18.53 -10.17 3.19
CA PRO A 21 18.13 -9.01 2.40
C PRO A 21 19.06 -7.80 2.62
N ALA A 22 19.69 -7.67 3.79
CA ALA A 22 20.65 -6.59 4.03
C ALA A 22 21.89 -6.72 3.14
N GLU A 23 22.42 -7.92 2.98
CA GLU A 23 23.54 -8.18 2.07
C GLU A 23 23.16 -7.90 0.62
N ILE A 24 21.98 -8.35 0.19
CA ILE A 24 21.46 -8.05 -1.16
C ILE A 24 21.33 -6.54 -1.38
N MET A 25 20.79 -5.81 -0.40
CA MET A 25 20.61 -4.37 -0.49
C MET A 25 21.94 -3.63 -0.57
N LYS A 26 22.94 -4.03 0.24
CA LYS A 26 24.31 -3.46 0.18
C LYS A 26 24.98 -3.68 -1.19
N GLN A 27 24.79 -4.86 -1.78
CA GLN A 27 25.42 -5.20 -3.06
C GLN A 27 24.71 -4.59 -4.26
N ARG A 28 23.37 -4.57 -4.26
CA ARG A 28 22.57 -4.19 -5.44
C ARG A 28 21.99 -2.79 -5.39
N ALA A 29 21.81 -2.23 -4.19
CA ALA A 29 21.21 -0.92 -3.98
C ALA A 29 21.87 -0.17 -2.80
N PRO A 30 23.18 0.06 -2.83
CA PRO A 30 23.91 0.67 -1.70
C PRO A 30 23.37 2.07 -1.33
N ALA A 31 22.91 2.86 -2.31
CA ALA A 31 22.27 4.15 -2.06
C ALA A 31 20.96 4.04 -1.26
N VAL A 32 20.21 2.95 -1.46
CA VAL A 32 19.00 2.67 -0.66
C VAL A 32 19.38 2.24 0.76
N PHE A 33 20.43 1.42 0.91
CA PHE A 33 20.95 1.06 2.24
C PHE A 33 21.40 2.30 3.04
N GLU A 34 22.13 3.21 2.39
CA GLU A 34 22.55 4.48 2.98
C GLU A 34 21.33 5.36 3.32
N TRP A 35 20.35 5.47 2.42
CA TRP A 35 19.13 6.24 2.65
C TRP A 35 18.38 5.78 3.92
N VAL A 36 18.24 4.47 4.15
CA VAL A 36 17.62 3.94 5.39
C VAL A 36 18.38 4.42 6.63
N ALA A 37 19.72 4.39 6.61
CA ALA A 37 20.54 4.82 7.73
C ALA A 37 20.46 6.33 7.98
N ARG A 38 20.43 7.14 6.91
CA ARG A 38 20.25 8.60 7.00
C ARG A 38 18.90 8.94 7.62
N LEU A 39 17.84 8.30 7.15
CA LEU A 39 16.48 8.55 7.63
C LEU A 39 16.28 8.09 9.08
N TRP A 40 16.95 7.00 9.49
CA TRP A 40 16.97 6.57 10.90
C TRP A 40 17.63 7.59 11.84
N ASN A 41 18.67 8.27 11.36
CA ASN A 41 19.40 9.28 12.12
C ASN A 41 18.76 10.68 12.05
N ASP A 42 17.78 10.87 11.16
CA ASP A 42 17.08 12.14 11.00
C ASP A 42 16.29 12.49 12.27
N ARG A 43 16.24 13.79 12.58
CA ARG A 43 15.57 14.32 13.78
C ARG A 43 14.46 15.25 13.31
N ALA A 44 13.29 15.15 13.93
CA ALA A 44 12.18 16.03 13.60
C ALA A 44 12.61 17.51 13.70
N GLY A 45 12.38 18.27 12.62
CA GLY A 45 12.72 19.70 12.53
C GLY A 45 13.86 20.07 11.58
N SER A 46 14.56 19.09 10.96
CA SER A 46 15.52 19.34 9.89
C SER A 46 14.91 19.17 8.50
N GLY A 47 14.05 20.10 8.07
CA GLY A 47 13.50 20.05 6.72
C GLY A 47 12.41 21.08 6.45
N ASP A 48 12.04 21.20 5.17
CA ASP A 48 10.81 21.86 4.73
C ASP A 48 9.63 20.90 4.92
N ASP A 49 8.58 21.35 5.59
CA ASP A 49 7.37 20.58 5.86
C ASP A 49 6.40 20.58 4.67
N ALA A 50 6.74 21.28 3.57
CA ALA A 50 5.93 21.33 2.38
C ALA A 50 5.73 19.94 1.77
N LEU A 51 4.46 19.54 1.60
CA LEU A 51 4.12 18.37 0.80
C LEU A 51 4.40 18.66 -0.68
N LEU A 52 4.91 17.65 -1.38
CA LEU A 52 5.01 17.68 -2.83
C LEU A 52 3.62 17.95 -3.43
N GLN A 53 3.55 18.93 -4.31
CA GLN A 53 2.30 19.29 -4.99
C GLN A 53 1.97 18.32 -6.13
N ASP A 54 3.00 17.73 -6.72
CA ASP A 54 2.90 16.79 -7.83
C ASP A 54 3.59 15.47 -7.51
N LEU A 55 3.15 14.42 -8.22
CA LEU A 55 3.79 13.11 -8.17
C LEU A 55 5.12 13.17 -8.92
N PRO A 56 6.24 12.75 -8.31
CA PRO A 56 7.52 12.70 -9.02
C PRO A 56 7.50 11.71 -10.20
N GLU A 57 8.19 12.05 -11.29
CA GLU A 57 8.13 11.29 -12.56
C GLU A 57 8.59 9.82 -12.41
N ASP A 58 9.49 9.55 -11.47
CA ASP A 58 10.08 8.25 -11.19
C ASP A 58 9.17 7.31 -10.38
N TRP A 59 7.96 7.73 -10.02
CA TRP A 59 6.96 6.89 -9.33
C TRP A 59 6.23 5.91 -10.25
N SER A 60 6.37 6.09 -11.56
CA SER A 60 5.69 5.27 -12.57
C SER A 60 5.82 3.75 -12.34
N PRO A 61 7.00 3.19 -12.00
CA PRO A 61 7.13 1.75 -11.72
C PRO A 61 6.35 1.31 -10.49
N TRP A 62 6.36 2.10 -9.42
CA TRP A 62 5.63 1.79 -8.18
C TRP A 62 4.13 1.77 -8.41
N LEU A 63 3.60 2.76 -9.11
CA LEU A 63 2.18 2.82 -9.43
C LEU A 63 1.76 1.67 -10.35
N ARG A 64 2.62 1.28 -11.29
CA ARG A 64 2.38 0.11 -12.14
C ARG A 64 2.34 -1.19 -11.33
N ASP A 65 3.26 -1.39 -10.39
CA ASP A 65 3.25 -2.55 -9.51
C ASP A 65 2.00 -2.56 -8.62
N ILE A 66 1.60 -1.41 -8.07
CA ILE A 66 0.36 -1.29 -7.30
C ILE A 66 -0.84 -1.68 -8.17
N GLY A 67 -0.93 -1.13 -9.39
CA GLY A 67 -2.06 -1.36 -10.29
C GLY A 67 -2.13 -2.78 -10.84
N THR A 68 -0.99 -3.39 -11.15
CA THR A 68 -0.94 -4.70 -11.84
C THR A 68 -0.77 -5.88 -10.89
N VAL A 69 -0.31 -5.66 -9.66
CA VAL A 69 -0.05 -6.71 -8.67
C VAL A 69 -0.90 -6.54 -7.43
N TYR A 70 -0.80 -5.40 -6.74
CA TYR A 70 -1.36 -5.26 -5.39
C TYR A 70 -2.87 -5.05 -5.39
N LEU A 71 -3.41 -4.13 -6.19
CA LEU A 71 -4.86 -3.90 -6.26
C LEU A 71 -5.62 -5.15 -6.74
N PRO A 72 -5.18 -5.88 -7.79
CA PRO A 72 -5.80 -7.15 -8.15
C PRO A 72 -5.80 -8.17 -7.01
N TYR A 73 -4.70 -8.27 -6.26
CA TYR A 73 -4.64 -9.12 -5.06
C TYR A 73 -5.66 -8.68 -3.99
N LEU A 74 -5.87 -7.38 -3.78
CA LEU A 74 -6.90 -6.88 -2.87
C LEU A 74 -8.30 -7.27 -3.35
N CYS A 75 -8.58 -7.22 -4.66
CA CYS A 75 -9.86 -7.69 -5.21
C CYS A 75 -10.08 -9.19 -4.93
N GLU A 76 -9.07 -10.03 -5.14
CA GLU A 76 -9.17 -11.46 -4.82
C GLU A 76 -9.39 -11.71 -3.31
N ASN A 77 -8.75 -10.90 -2.44
CA ASN A 77 -8.98 -10.96 -1.00
C ASN A 77 -10.42 -10.57 -0.64
N ALA A 78 -10.93 -9.49 -1.24
CA ALA A 78 -12.29 -9.02 -1.02
C ALA A 78 -13.33 -10.04 -1.50
N LEU A 79 -13.12 -10.67 -2.65
CA LEU A 79 -13.98 -11.75 -3.13
C LEU A 79 -13.98 -12.94 -2.17
N ALA A 80 -12.80 -13.37 -1.70
CA ALA A 80 -12.70 -14.42 -0.69
C ALA A 80 -13.40 -14.05 0.62
N HIS A 81 -13.34 -12.77 1.02
CA HIS A 81 -14.02 -12.26 2.20
C HIS A 81 -15.55 -12.31 2.07
N GLN A 82 -16.10 -11.81 0.95
CA GLN A 82 -17.54 -11.87 0.65
C GLN A 82 -18.07 -13.32 0.64
N GLN A 83 -17.26 -14.26 0.19
CA GLN A 83 -17.59 -15.69 0.16
C GLN A 83 -17.38 -16.40 1.50
N GLY A 84 -16.98 -15.69 2.56
CA GLY A 84 -16.72 -16.27 3.88
C GLY A 84 -15.51 -17.21 3.93
N GLN A 85 -14.63 -17.18 2.92
CA GLN A 85 -13.47 -18.05 2.87
C GLN A 85 -12.41 -17.57 3.85
N ARG A 86 -11.88 -18.48 4.69
CA ARG A 86 -10.77 -18.17 5.61
C ARG A 86 -9.42 -18.04 4.89
N ARG A 87 -9.28 -18.71 3.75
CA ARG A 87 -8.04 -18.75 2.95
C ARG A 87 -8.38 -18.83 1.47
N PHE A 88 -7.51 -18.25 0.66
CA PHE A 88 -7.60 -18.25 -0.80
C PHE A 88 -6.19 -18.44 -1.39
N SER A 89 -6.08 -18.65 -2.71
CA SER A 89 -4.77 -18.90 -3.35
C SER A 89 -4.54 -17.99 -4.55
N PRO A 90 -4.29 -16.69 -4.31
CA PRO A 90 -4.18 -15.70 -5.38
C PRO A 90 -2.87 -15.84 -6.14
N THR A 91 -2.85 -15.25 -7.33
CA THR A 91 -1.63 -15.08 -8.12
C THR A 91 -1.35 -13.59 -8.29
N ALA A 92 -0.22 -13.12 -7.77
CA ALA A 92 0.17 -11.72 -7.84
C ALA A 92 1.61 -11.62 -8.36
N GLY A 93 1.84 -10.81 -9.40
CA GLY A 93 3.18 -10.61 -9.97
C GLY A 93 3.80 -11.91 -10.51
N GLY A 94 2.98 -12.82 -11.04
CA GLY A 94 3.43 -14.14 -11.51
C GLY A 94 3.70 -15.17 -10.41
N VAL A 95 3.53 -14.82 -9.13
CA VAL A 95 3.74 -15.71 -8.00
C VAL A 95 2.39 -16.18 -7.46
N ARG A 96 2.23 -17.50 -7.34
CA ARG A 96 1.05 -18.10 -6.69
C ARG A 96 1.27 -18.21 -5.18
N TYR A 97 0.34 -17.69 -4.40
CA TYR A 97 0.39 -17.70 -2.94
C TYR A 97 -0.62 -18.73 -2.38
N PRO A 98 -0.22 -20.00 -2.20
CA PRO A 98 -1.17 -21.01 -1.73
C PRO A 98 -1.65 -20.70 -0.32
N ARG A 99 -2.97 -20.86 -0.09
CA ARG A 99 -3.58 -20.77 1.24
C ARG A 99 -3.29 -19.44 1.97
N ALA A 100 -3.15 -18.35 1.24
CA ALA A 100 -3.08 -17.00 1.80
C ALA A 100 -4.29 -16.74 2.71
N ARG A 101 -4.09 -16.00 3.80
CA ARG A 101 -5.16 -15.66 4.73
C ARG A 101 -6.03 -14.54 4.16
N THR A 102 -7.34 -14.75 4.14
CA THR A 102 -8.33 -13.69 3.86
C THR A 102 -8.31 -12.68 5.00
N SER A 103 -8.35 -11.38 4.69
CA SER A 103 -8.15 -10.33 5.70
C SER A 103 -9.19 -9.22 5.54
N ALA A 104 -10.06 -9.08 6.55
CA ALA A 104 -11.00 -7.98 6.64
C ALA A 104 -10.30 -6.61 6.57
N TYR A 105 -9.12 -6.48 7.18
CA TYR A 105 -8.32 -5.26 7.12
C TYR A 105 -7.92 -4.89 5.68
N ARG A 106 -7.63 -5.87 4.82
CA ARG A 106 -7.30 -5.59 3.41
C ARG A 106 -8.52 -5.15 2.59
N VAL A 107 -9.71 -5.65 2.94
CA VAL A 107 -10.97 -5.13 2.40
C VAL A 107 -11.14 -3.68 2.83
N TRP A 108 -10.89 -3.38 4.10
CA TRP A 108 -10.95 -2.01 4.63
C TRP A 108 -9.97 -1.06 3.93
N CYS A 109 -8.73 -1.50 3.63
CA CYS A 109 -7.80 -0.68 2.86
C CYS A 109 -8.37 -0.29 1.49
N LEU A 110 -9.02 -1.22 0.78
CA LEU A 110 -9.65 -0.92 -0.51
C LEU A 110 -10.85 0.02 -0.35
N GLU A 111 -11.66 -0.14 0.71
CA GLU A 111 -12.73 0.81 1.06
C GLU A 111 -12.20 2.22 1.26
N GLN A 112 -11.09 2.38 1.99
CA GLN A 112 -10.50 3.70 2.23
C GLN A 112 -9.99 4.34 0.94
N LEU A 113 -9.39 3.56 0.02
CA LEU A 113 -8.95 4.09 -1.28
C LEU A 113 -10.14 4.58 -2.12
N GLN A 114 -11.22 3.80 -2.19
CA GLN A 114 -12.45 4.21 -2.88
C GLN A 114 -13.10 5.43 -2.23
N SER A 115 -13.18 5.44 -0.89
CA SER A 115 -13.70 6.56 -0.10
C SER A 115 -12.92 7.85 -0.38
N HIS A 116 -11.59 7.81 -0.29
CA HIS A 116 -10.75 8.98 -0.58
C HIS A 116 -10.97 9.50 -2.00
N CYS A 117 -11.02 8.62 -3.01
CA CYS A 117 -11.30 9.05 -4.38
C CYS A 117 -12.68 9.70 -4.51
N ASN A 118 -13.72 9.15 -3.86
CA ASN A 118 -15.07 9.70 -3.89
C ASN A 118 -15.21 11.06 -3.19
N THR A 119 -14.28 11.42 -2.30
CA THR A 119 -14.27 12.73 -1.62
C THR A 119 -13.52 13.82 -2.40
N LEU A 120 -12.84 13.47 -3.49
CA LEU A 120 -12.06 14.43 -4.27
C LEU A 120 -12.98 15.37 -5.08
N PRO A 121 -12.60 16.66 -5.23
CA PRO A 121 -13.18 17.53 -6.24
C PRO A 121 -13.07 16.95 -7.66
N GLU A 122 -13.98 17.32 -8.56
CA GLU A 122 -14.07 16.73 -9.90
C GLU A 122 -12.78 16.88 -10.73
N ASP A 123 -12.13 18.05 -10.65
CA ASP A 123 -10.86 18.31 -11.35
C ASP A 123 -9.71 17.45 -10.80
N ALA A 124 -9.65 17.28 -9.47
CA ALA A 124 -8.66 16.44 -8.81
C ALA A 124 -8.89 14.95 -9.10
N LEU A 125 -10.16 14.53 -9.09
CA LEU A 125 -10.54 13.15 -9.43
C LEU A 125 -10.19 12.82 -10.88
N ALA A 126 -10.39 13.75 -11.82
CA ALA A 126 -9.98 13.57 -13.21
C ALA A 126 -8.46 13.34 -13.33
N ARG A 127 -7.64 14.19 -12.67
CA ARG A 127 -6.17 14.00 -12.66
C ARG A 127 -5.76 12.66 -12.05
N VAL A 128 -6.33 12.30 -10.90
CA VAL A 128 -6.06 11.03 -10.23
C VAL A 128 -6.45 9.85 -11.11
N ARG A 129 -7.61 9.93 -11.77
CA ARG A 129 -8.07 8.91 -12.70
C ARG A 129 -7.09 8.72 -13.85
N ASP A 130 -6.64 9.80 -14.49
CA ASP A 130 -5.72 9.71 -15.62
C ASP A 130 -4.40 9.02 -15.22
N ILE A 131 -3.83 9.41 -14.08
CA ILE A 131 -2.62 8.77 -13.52
C ILE A 131 -2.88 7.28 -13.25
N LEU A 132 -3.94 6.96 -12.50
CA LEU A 132 -4.23 5.56 -12.16
C LEU A 132 -4.57 4.72 -13.39
N GLN A 133 -5.21 5.28 -14.42
CA GLN A 133 -5.46 4.59 -15.69
C GLN A 133 -4.15 4.30 -16.44
N ALA A 134 -3.25 5.29 -16.54
CA ALA A 134 -1.95 5.13 -17.19
C ALA A 134 -1.08 4.03 -16.54
N HIS A 135 -1.30 3.74 -15.26
CA HIS A 135 -0.58 2.71 -14.50
C HIS A 135 -1.38 1.42 -14.25
N GLY A 136 -2.56 1.27 -14.87
CA GLY A 136 -3.39 0.07 -14.73
C GLY A 136 -4.04 -0.12 -13.35
N ALA A 137 -4.07 0.93 -12.53
CA ALA A 137 -4.60 0.92 -11.17
C ALA A 137 -6.08 1.32 -11.09
N TRP A 138 -6.63 2.03 -12.08
CA TRP A 138 -8.00 2.54 -12.01
C TRP A 138 -9.06 1.42 -12.02
N GLU A 139 -9.01 0.48 -12.97
CA GLU A 139 -9.97 -0.63 -13.01
C GLU A 139 -9.96 -1.48 -11.74
N PRO A 140 -8.81 -1.99 -11.25
CA PRO A 140 -8.82 -2.86 -10.08
C PRO A 140 -9.22 -2.11 -8.81
N LEU A 141 -8.99 -0.80 -8.72
CA LEU A 141 -9.49 0.02 -7.61
C LEU A 141 -11.03 -0.02 -7.53
N TRP A 142 -11.74 -0.05 -8.67
CA TRP A 142 -13.20 0.00 -8.73
C TRP A 142 -13.88 -1.34 -9.07
N ARG A 143 -13.10 -2.39 -9.34
CA ARG A 143 -13.61 -3.71 -9.72
C ARG A 143 -14.61 -4.28 -8.71
N MET A 144 -14.31 -4.12 -7.42
CA MET A 144 -15.22 -4.52 -6.34
C MET A 144 -16.20 -3.38 -6.05
N GLN A 145 -17.45 -3.54 -6.48
CA GLN A 145 -18.50 -2.51 -6.34
C GLN A 145 -19.10 -2.43 -4.94
N THR A 146 -19.09 -3.54 -4.21
CA THR A 146 -19.63 -3.62 -2.86
C THR A 146 -18.55 -4.16 -1.95
N LEU A 147 -18.15 -3.36 -0.97
CA LEU A 147 -17.17 -3.74 0.05
C LEU A 147 -17.85 -3.58 1.41
N ASP A 148 -17.69 -4.58 2.25
CA ASP A 148 -17.97 -4.48 3.68
C ASP A 148 -16.89 -5.27 4.41
N SER A 149 -15.94 -4.55 4.99
CA SER A 149 -14.86 -5.11 5.78
C SER A 149 -15.31 -5.53 7.18
N GLY A 150 -16.43 -4.99 7.67
CA GLY A 150 -16.90 -5.21 9.04
C GLY A 150 -15.95 -4.71 10.14
N VAL A 151 -14.87 -4.01 9.82
CA VAL A 151 -13.84 -3.56 10.78
C VAL A 151 -13.61 -2.06 10.69
N ASN A 152 -13.02 -1.47 11.74
CA ASN A 152 -12.63 -0.04 11.79
C ASN A 152 -13.75 0.93 11.41
N ARG A 153 -15.01 0.59 11.75
CA ARG A 153 -16.21 1.43 11.51
C ARG A 153 -16.23 2.73 12.34
N GLY A 154 -15.33 2.86 13.32
CA GLY A 154 -15.06 4.10 14.02
C GLY A 154 -13.64 4.57 13.72
N LEU A 155 -13.46 5.87 13.51
CA LEU A 155 -12.16 6.55 13.34
C LEU A 155 -11.35 6.59 14.66
N THR A 156 -11.30 5.47 15.39
CA THR A 156 -10.42 5.34 16.55
C THR A 156 -9.12 4.70 16.05
N PRO A 157 -7.95 5.33 16.22
CA PRO A 157 -6.68 4.74 15.84
C PRO A 157 -6.56 3.31 16.42
N PRO A 158 -5.88 2.38 15.73
CA PRO A 158 -5.92 0.94 16.00
C PRO A 158 -5.38 0.50 17.38
N PHE A 159 -4.95 1.45 18.22
CA PHE A 159 -4.57 1.22 19.61
C PHE A 159 -5.77 1.22 20.58
N GLY A 160 -6.99 1.52 20.11
CA GLY A 160 -8.20 1.62 20.93
C GLY A 160 -9.37 0.69 20.58
N CYS A 161 -9.26 -0.15 19.54
CA CYS A 161 -10.33 -1.07 19.16
C CYS A 161 -10.07 -2.49 19.69
N SER A 162 -11.07 -3.07 20.37
CA SER A 162 -11.11 -4.48 20.82
C SER A 162 -11.28 -5.50 19.68
N HIS A 163 -11.40 -5.02 18.44
CA HIS A 163 -11.36 -5.86 17.25
C HIS A 163 -9.92 -6.34 17.11
N LYS A 164 -9.69 -7.61 17.44
CA LYS A 164 -8.40 -8.25 17.18
C LYS A 164 -8.04 -7.97 15.72
N MET A 165 -6.89 -7.33 15.48
CA MET A 165 -6.21 -7.34 14.19
C MET A 165 -5.78 -8.78 13.89
N LEU A 166 -6.76 -9.63 13.62
CA LEU A 166 -6.60 -11.02 13.25
C LEU A 166 -7.10 -11.17 11.83
#